data_AF-A0A8C4QIA0-F1
#
_entry.id   AF-A0A8C4QIA0-F1
#
_cell.length_a   1.000
_cell.length_b   1.000
_cell.length_c   1.000
_cell.angle_alpha   90.00
_cell.angle_beta   90.00
_cell.angle_gamma   90.00
#
_symmetry.space_group_name_H-M   'P 1'
#
loop_
_entity.id
_entity.type
_entity.pdbx_description
1 polymer ?
#
loop_
_entity_poly.entity_id
_entity_poly.type
_entity_poly.pdbx_seq_one_letter_code
_entity_poly.pdbx_strand_id
1 'polypeptide(L)'
;MSGSHINAKVAYLCNGVYKKAWLKPHREMALLDRVANQRRPGEESPCVTEITVLMACWKTNNFEDLKCSDEIAAFRKCIATAKVSQLWFVFHR
;
A
#
# COMPACT_ATOMS: atom_id res chain seq x y z
N MET A 1 5.03 26.68 -21.10
CA MET A 1 3.65 27.09 -20.73
C MET A 1 3.66 27.44 -19.25
N SER A 2 3.43 28.70 -18.89
CA SER A 2 3.58 29.19 -17.51
C SER A 2 2.37 28.87 -16.64
N GLY A 3 2.59 28.49 -15.37
CA GLY A 3 1.53 28.21 -14.39
C GLY A 3 0.61 29.41 -14.08
N SER A 4 0.96 30.62 -14.53
CA SER A 4 0.18 31.85 -14.34
C SER A 4 -1.22 31.81 -14.98
N HIS A 5 -1.37 31.17 -16.16
CA HIS A 5 -2.67 31.07 -16.84
C HIS A 5 -3.68 30.17 -16.10
N ILE A 6 -3.19 29.20 -15.31
CA ILE A 6 -4.03 28.23 -14.61
C ILE A 6 -4.71 28.89 -13.41
N ASN A 7 -3.97 29.67 -12.62
CA ASN A 7 -4.49 30.32 -11.41
C ASN A 7 -5.60 31.33 -11.71
N ALA A 8 -5.48 32.09 -12.81
CA ALA A 8 -6.50 33.06 -13.21
C ALA A 8 -7.84 32.38 -13.58
N LYS A 9 -7.78 31.26 -14.29
CA LYS A 9 -8.98 30.49 -14.67
C LYS A 9 -9.64 29.85 -13.45
N VAL A 10 -8.83 29.35 -12.51
CA VAL A 10 -9.31 28.77 -11.25
C VAL A 10 -10.02 29.82 -10.38
N ALA A 11 -9.49 31.04 -10.30
CA ALA A 11 -10.13 32.16 -9.60
C ALA A 11 -11.52 32.46 -10.17
N TYR A 12 -11.68 32.45 -11.49
CA TYR A 12 -12.97 32.64 -12.15
C TYR A 12 -13.99 31.53 -11.80
N LEU A 13 -13.54 30.27 -11.71
CA LEU A 13 -14.42 29.13 -11.39
C LEU A 13 -14.85 29.06 -9.91
N CYS A 14 -14.05 29.65 -9.01
CA CYS A 14 -14.36 29.76 -7.60
C CYS A 14 -15.25 30.98 -7.29
N ASN A 15 -15.22 32.02 -8.13
CA ASN A 15 -16.02 33.21 -7.94
C ASN A 15 -17.48 32.97 -8.32
N GLY A 16 -18.33 32.75 -7.31
CA GLY A 16 -19.78 32.59 -7.46
C GLY A 16 -20.53 33.91 -7.67
N VAL A 17 -19.91 34.90 -8.31
CA VAL A 17 -20.39 36.29 -8.34
C VAL A 17 -21.71 36.42 -9.10
N TYR A 18 -21.94 35.57 -10.11
CA TYR A 18 -23.12 35.65 -10.95
C TYR A 18 -23.94 34.33 -11.01
N LYS A 19 -23.40 33.22 -10.47
CA LYS A 19 -24.02 31.87 -10.36
C LYS A 19 -23.31 31.06 -9.26
N LYS A 20 -23.83 29.87 -8.92
CA LYS A 20 -23.17 28.92 -8.00
C LYS A 20 -21.72 28.64 -8.44
N ALA A 21 -20.78 28.78 -7.51
CA ALA A 21 -19.37 28.45 -7.73
C ALA A 21 -19.21 26.97 -8.12
N TRP A 22 -18.44 26.71 -9.18
CA TRP A 22 -18.28 25.38 -9.77
C TRP A 22 -17.22 24.56 -9.04
N LEU A 23 -16.20 25.24 -8.49
CA LEU A 23 -15.19 24.66 -7.62
C LEU A 23 -15.31 25.26 -6.22
N LYS A 24 -15.30 24.39 -5.21
CA LYS A 24 -15.28 24.76 -3.79
C LYS A 24 -14.12 24.04 -3.12
N PRO A 25 -12.90 24.58 -3.24
CA PRO A 25 -11.74 23.91 -2.70
C PRO A 25 -11.82 23.93 -1.16
N HIS A 26 -11.67 22.76 -0.53
CA HIS A 26 -11.64 22.64 0.93
C HIS A 26 -10.36 23.23 1.53
N ARG A 27 -9.30 23.34 0.72
CA ARG A 27 -8.00 23.89 1.10
C ARG A 27 -7.61 24.96 0.11
N GLU A 28 -6.85 25.95 0.57
CA GLU A 28 -6.34 27.00 -0.29
C GLU A 28 -5.55 26.41 -1.47
N MET A 29 -5.72 27.00 -2.65
CA MET A 29 -5.06 26.56 -3.88
C MET A 29 -3.67 27.21 -3.99
N ALA A 30 -2.90 27.08 -2.91
CA ALA A 30 -1.51 27.47 -2.82
C ALA A 30 -0.64 26.22 -2.69
N LEU A 31 0.54 26.27 -3.29
CA LEU A 31 1.51 25.20 -3.13
C LEU A 31 2.03 25.22 -1.69
N LEU A 32 2.05 24.07 -1.04
CA LEU A 32 2.67 23.92 0.27
C LEU A 32 4.18 23.66 0.10
N ASP A 33 4.99 24.08 1.07
CA ASP A 33 6.43 23.81 1.12
C ASP A 33 6.79 22.34 1.44
N ARG A 34 5.81 21.44 1.33
CA ARG A 34 5.98 20.00 1.57
C ARG A 34 5.23 19.18 0.54
N VAL A 35 5.80 18.04 0.21
CA VAL A 35 5.21 17.06 -0.70
C VAL A 35 4.63 15.90 0.12
N ALA A 36 3.64 15.20 -0.42
CA ALA A 36 3.14 13.99 0.20
C ALA A 36 4.25 12.93 0.29
N ASN A 37 4.30 12.22 1.42
CA ASN A 37 5.21 11.08 1.55
C ASN A 37 4.91 10.02 0.49
N GLN A 38 5.96 9.39 -0.01
CA GLN A 38 5.82 8.20 -0.84
C GLN A 38 5.09 7.14 -0.02
N ARG A 39 3.94 6.68 -0.53
CA ARG A 39 3.29 5.49 0.02
C ARG A 39 4.24 4.33 -0.21
N ARG A 40 4.73 3.73 0.87
CA ARG A 40 5.34 2.40 0.77
C ARG A 40 4.21 1.44 0.39
N PRO A 41 4.46 0.48 -0.53
CA PRO A 41 3.53 -0.62 -0.72
C PRO A 41 3.20 -1.19 0.67
N GLY A 42 1.91 -1.43 0.92
CA GLY A 42 1.48 -1.98 2.19
C GLY A 42 2.23 -3.29 2.47
N GLU A 43 2.45 -3.59 3.75
CA GLU A 43 3.08 -4.83 4.16
C GLU A 43 2.14 -5.98 3.78
N GLU A 44 2.30 -6.52 2.57
CA GLU A 44 1.74 -7.82 2.24
C GLU A 44 2.38 -8.82 3.18
N SER A 45 1.54 -9.56 3.91
CA SER A 45 1.99 -10.63 4.78
C SER A 45 2.87 -11.58 3.96
N PRO A 46 4.17 -11.69 4.28
CA PRO A 46 5.17 -12.21 3.34
C PRO A 46 5.00 -13.70 3.01
N CYS A 47 4.14 -14.44 3.73
CA CYS A 47 3.97 -15.89 3.62
C CYS A 47 2.51 -16.37 3.58
N VAL A 48 1.56 -15.52 3.16
CA VAL A 48 0.13 -15.93 3.11
C VAL A 48 -0.17 -16.93 1.99
N THR A 49 0.59 -16.91 0.91
CA THR A 49 0.46 -17.89 -0.18
C THR A 49 0.86 -19.30 0.27
N GLU A 50 1.93 -19.42 1.04
CA GLU A 50 2.49 -20.69 1.49
C GLU A 50 1.63 -21.31 2.58
N ILE A 51 1.08 -20.49 3.49
CA ILE A 51 0.17 -21.01 4.51
C ILE A 51 -1.17 -21.45 3.91
N THR A 52 -1.68 -20.79 2.87
CA THR A 52 -2.94 -21.22 2.23
C THR A 52 -2.78 -22.58 1.53
N VAL A 53 -1.63 -22.84 0.90
CA VAL A 53 -1.29 -24.15 0.32
C VAL A 53 -1.13 -25.23 1.40
N LEU A 54 -0.41 -24.93 2.49
CA LEU A 54 -0.26 -25.85 3.63
C LEU A 54 -1.62 -26.22 4.22
N MET A 55 -2.50 -25.24 4.44
CA MET A 55 -3.85 -25.45 4.96
C MET A 55 -4.71 -26.29 4.01
N ALA A 56 -4.52 -26.14 2.69
CA ALA A 56 -5.19 -26.96 1.70
C ALA A 56 -4.72 -28.43 1.79
N CYS A 57 -3.41 -28.67 1.90
CA CYS A 57 -2.87 -30.02 2.08
C CYS A 57 -3.33 -30.66 3.39
N TRP A 58 -3.31 -29.92 4.50
CA TRP A 58 -3.81 -30.43 5.77
C TRP A 58 -5.28 -30.82 5.70
N LYS A 59 -6.11 -30.01 5.02
CA LYS A 59 -7.53 -30.31 4.87
C LYS A 59 -7.80 -31.62 4.14
N THR A 60 -7.00 -31.98 3.13
CA THR A 60 -7.17 -33.24 2.39
C THR A 60 -6.56 -34.45 3.09
N ASN A 61 -5.58 -34.23 3.97
CA ASN A 61 -4.79 -35.27 4.62
C ASN A 61 -5.04 -35.40 6.13
N ASN A 62 -6.22 -35.00 6.62
CA ASN A 62 -6.59 -35.03 8.05
C ASN A 62 -5.57 -34.34 8.98
N PHE A 63 -4.97 -33.25 8.50
CA PHE A 63 -3.99 -32.46 9.24
C PHE A 63 -2.73 -33.23 9.66
N GLU A 64 -2.39 -34.30 8.93
CA GLU A 64 -1.14 -35.05 9.16
C GLU A 64 0.07 -34.32 8.56
N ASP A 65 0.99 -33.88 9.41
CA ASP A 65 2.20 -33.17 9.00
C ASP A 65 3.14 -33.98 8.09
N LEU A 66 3.18 -35.31 8.29
CA LEU A 66 4.02 -36.19 7.48
C LEU A 66 3.62 -36.18 6.00
N LYS A 67 2.32 -36.07 5.72
CA LYS A 67 1.76 -36.03 4.37
C LYS A 67 1.91 -34.67 3.69
N CYS A 68 2.11 -33.60 4.48
CA CYS A 68 2.25 -32.22 4.01
C CYS A 68 3.66 -31.65 4.27
N SER A 69 4.66 -32.53 4.35
CA SER A 69 6.02 -32.15 4.78
C SER A 69 6.69 -31.15 3.82
N ASP A 70 6.38 -31.24 2.54
CA ASP A 70 6.89 -30.32 1.52
C ASP A 70 6.30 -28.91 1.66
N GLU A 71 4.97 -28.82 1.88
CA GLU A 71 4.27 -27.56 2.12
C GLU A 71 4.73 -26.90 3.43
N ILE A 72 4.98 -27.70 4.47
CA ILE A 72 5.54 -27.23 5.75
C ILE A 72 6.96 -26.69 5.53
N ALA A 73 7.79 -27.38 4.76
CA ALA A 73 9.15 -26.93 4.47
C ALA A 73 9.15 -25.62 3.66
N ALA A 74 8.26 -25.48 2.69
CA ALA A 74 8.08 -24.25 1.91
C ALA A 74 7.63 -23.07 2.79
N PHE A 75 6.62 -23.28 3.64
CA PHE A 75 6.14 -22.27 4.58
C PHE A 75 7.23 -21.82 5.56
N ARG A 76 8.00 -22.78 6.12
CA ARG A 76 9.12 -22.48 7.02
C ARG A 76 10.24 -21.70 6.33
N LYS A 77 10.57 -22.04 5.08
CA LYS A 77 11.53 -21.28 4.27
C LYS A 77 11.08 -19.84 4.11
N CYS A 78 9.82 -19.62 3.73
CA CYS A 78 9.27 -18.27 3.62
C CYS A 78 9.40 -17.47 4.93
N ILE A 79 9.03 -18.07 6.07
CA ILE A 79 9.14 -17.41 7.37
C ILE A 79 10.59 -16.99 7.67
N ALA A 80 11.57 -17.84 7.35
CA ALA A 80 12.96 -17.53 7.56
C ALA A 80 13.40 -16.31 6.75
N THR A 81 13.05 -16.25 5.46
CA THR A 81 13.35 -15.09 4.60
C THR A 81 12.64 -13.83 5.07
N ALA A 82 11.36 -13.95 5.47
CA ALA A 82 10.56 -12.84 5.97
C ALA A 82 11.12 -12.23 7.26
N LYS A 83 11.61 -13.06 8.19
CA LYS A 83 12.25 -12.58 9.43
C LYS A 83 13.53 -11.79 9.12
N VAL A 84 14.32 -12.24 8.15
CA VAL A 84 15.55 -11.54 7.75
C VAL A 84 15.24 -10.18 7.12
N SER A 85 14.23 -10.10 6.24
CA SER A 85 13.83 -8.83 5.63
C SER A 85 13.21 -7.86 6.65
N GLN A 86 12.37 -8.34 7.58
CA GLN A 86 11.88 -7.50 8.68
C GLN A 86 13.00 -6.98 9.58
N LEU A 87 13.96 -7.84 9.97
CA LEU A 87 15.12 -7.43 10.76
C LEU A 87 16.00 -6.42 10.02
N TRP A 88 16.15 -6.55 8.70
CA TRP A 88 16.88 -5.57 7.89
C TRP A 88 16.24 -4.18 7.95
N PHE A 89 14.91 -4.10 7.92
CA PHE A 89 14.20 -2.83 8.11
C PHE A 89 14.36 -2.23 9.51
N VAL A 90 14.55 -3.05 10.55
CA VAL A 90 14.78 -2.57 11.92
C VAL A 90 16.20 -2.03 12.12
N PHE A 91 17.20 -2.67 11.53
CA PHE A 91 18.61 -2.27 11.70
C PHE A 91 19.06 -1.13 10.78
N HIS A 92 18.36 -0.87 9.68
CA HIS A 92 18.76 0.12 8.68
C HIS A 92 17.85 1.38 8.65
N ARG A 93 17.10 1.62 9.73
CA ARG A 93 16.32 2.84 9.98
C ARG A 93 17.07 3.77 10.92
#